data_AF-A0AB39D1E7-F1
#
_entry.id   AF-A0AB39D1E7-F1
#
_cell.length_a   1.000
_cell.length_b   1.000
_cell.length_c   1.000
_cell.angle_alpha   90.00
_cell.angle_beta   90.00
_cell.angle_gamma   90.00
#
_symmetry.space_group_name_H-M   'P 1'
#
loop_
_entity.id
_entity.type
_entity.pdbx_description
1 polymer ?
#
loop_
_entity_poly.entity_id
_entity_poly.type
_entity_poly.pdbx_seq_one_letter_code
_entity_poly.pdbx_strand_id
1 'polypeptide(L)'
;MEKAAAWGIPEEEYPDVPLWPENLPAFNLFVSVANQWRAGGAGPYALDYNVVLRIMDRMELDREEYDRLFEDIRTMEAAALDAMGN
;
A
#
# COMPACT_ATOMS: atom_id res chain seq x y z
N MET A 1 -5.10 11.05 -14.67
CA MET A 1 -5.81 10.86 -15.96
C MET A 1 -5.71 9.41 -16.45
N GLU A 2 -4.56 8.88 -16.90
CA GLU A 2 -4.55 7.57 -17.60
C GLU A 2 -4.63 6.30 -16.71
N LYS A 3 -4.30 6.39 -15.41
CA LYS A 3 -4.23 5.20 -14.53
C LYS A 3 -5.59 4.74 -13.95
N ALA A 4 -6.55 5.63 -13.77
CA ALA A 4 -7.84 5.32 -13.15
C ALA A 4 -8.73 4.44 -14.05
N ALA A 5 -8.69 4.67 -15.36
CA ALA A 5 -9.45 3.90 -16.34
C ALA A 5 -9.05 2.41 -16.40
N ALA A 6 -7.79 2.08 -16.08
CA ALA A 6 -7.31 0.70 -16.09
C ALA A 6 -7.92 -0.18 -14.98
N TRP A 7 -8.58 0.42 -13.99
CA TRP A 7 -9.12 -0.26 -12.80
C TRP A 7 -10.66 -0.26 -12.79
N GLY A 8 -11.32 0.30 -13.82
CA GLY A 8 -12.78 0.26 -13.97
C GLY A 8 -13.55 1.18 -13.01
N ILE A 9 -12.88 2.16 -12.41
CA ILE A 9 -13.48 3.07 -11.42
C ILE A 9 -13.94 4.36 -12.14
N PRO A 10 -15.19 4.83 -11.93
CA PRO A 10 -15.68 6.09 -12.48
C PRO A 10 -14.81 7.27 -12.03
N GLU A 11 -14.56 8.22 -12.93
CA GLU A 11 -13.69 9.38 -12.65
C GLU A 11 -14.22 10.28 -11.51
N GLU A 12 -15.53 10.26 -11.28
CA GLU A 12 -16.21 10.95 -10.19
C GLU A 12 -15.94 10.34 -8.80
N GLU A 13 -15.45 9.10 -8.73
CA GLU A 13 -15.04 8.42 -7.49
C GLU A 13 -13.54 8.59 -7.18
N TYR A 14 -12.79 9.29 -8.03
CA TYR A 14 -11.39 9.68 -7.80
C TYR A 14 -11.28 11.17 -7.51
N PRO A 15 -11.51 11.62 -6.25
CA PRO A 15 -11.10 12.96 -5.88
C PRO A 15 -9.58 13.10 -6.10
N ASP A 16 -9.16 14.18 -6.75
CA ASP A 16 -7.74 14.59 -6.78
C ASP A 16 -7.33 14.98 -5.36
N VAL A 17 -7.00 13.97 -4.54
CA VAL A 17 -6.51 14.16 -3.18
C VAL A 17 -5.00 14.37 -3.28
N PRO A 18 -4.49 15.56 -2.92
CA PRO A 18 -3.05 15.77 -2.91
C PRO A 18 -2.41 14.83 -1.88
N LEU A 19 -1.41 14.07 -2.32
CA LEU A 19 -0.60 13.25 -1.44
C LEU A 19 0.41 14.13 -0.71
N TRP A 20 0.35 14.15 0.62
CA TRP A 20 1.34 14.84 1.42
C TRP A 20 2.75 14.25 1.22
N PRO A 21 3.82 15.07 1.13
CA PRO A 21 5.17 14.60 0.85
C PRO A 21 5.66 13.48 1.78
N GLU A 22 5.31 13.55 3.06
CA GLU A 22 5.62 12.55 4.08
C GLU A 22 5.01 11.17 3.81
N ASN A 23 3.88 11.10 3.10
CA ASN A 23 3.20 9.85 2.76
C ASN A 23 3.70 9.24 1.45
N LEU A 24 4.51 9.96 0.68
CA LEU A 24 5.01 9.52 -0.63
C LEU A 24 5.83 8.21 -0.54
N PRO A 25 6.72 8.01 0.45
CA PRO A 25 7.45 6.74 0.59
C PRO A 25 6.52 5.56 0.84
N ALA A 26 5.56 5.69 1.77
CA ALA A 26 4.59 4.65 2.09
C ALA A 26 3.71 4.32 0.88
N PHE A 27 3.19 5.34 0.20
CA PHE A 27 2.40 5.16 -1.02
C PHE A 27 3.17 4.42 -2.11
N ASN A 28 4.42 4.84 -2.40
CA ASN A 28 5.24 4.21 -3.42
C ASN A 28 5.55 2.74 -3.07
N LEU A 29 5.89 2.46 -1.81
CA LEU A 29 6.15 1.11 -1.35
C LEU A 29 4.88 0.25 -1.46
N PHE A 30 3.74 0.73 -0.99
CA PHE A 30 2.45 0.03 -1.08
C PHE A 30 2.08 -0.30 -2.52
N VAL A 31 2.18 0.68 -3.43
CA VAL A 31 1.92 0.48 -4.86
C VAL A 31 2.88 -0.56 -5.47
N SER A 32 4.14 -0.57 -5.06
CA SER A 32 5.14 -1.52 -5.56
C SER A 32 4.85 -2.97 -5.16
N VAL A 33 4.14 -3.18 -4.05
CA VAL A 33 3.78 -4.50 -3.52
C VAL A 33 2.28 -4.80 -3.59
N ALA A 34 1.49 -3.99 -4.31
CA ALA A 34 0.03 -4.06 -4.30
C ALA A 34 -0.57 -5.41 -4.76
N ASN A 35 0.23 -6.24 -5.46
CA ASN A 35 -0.15 -7.58 -5.90
C ASN A 35 0.37 -8.71 -4.97
N GLN A 36 1.10 -8.40 -3.90
CA GLN A 36 1.75 -9.37 -3.01
C GLN A 36 0.90 -9.66 -1.78
N TRP A 37 -0.32 -10.13 -2.00
CA TRP A 37 -1.22 -10.56 -0.94
C TRP A 37 -1.05 -12.04 -0.62
N ARG A 38 -1.06 -12.36 0.67
CA ARG A 38 -1.40 -13.68 1.17
C ARG A 38 -2.92 -13.82 1.13
N ALA A 39 -3.39 -14.87 0.46
CA ALA A 39 -4.81 -15.14 0.28
C ALA A 39 -5.15 -16.60 0.61
N GLY A 40 -6.36 -16.82 1.09
CA GLY A 40 -6.94 -18.14 1.36
C GLY A 40 -8.33 -18.29 0.71
N GLY A 41 -9.09 -19.30 1.11
CA GLY A 41 -10.43 -19.55 0.57
C GLY A 41 -11.45 -18.42 0.77
N ALA A 42 -11.18 -17.50 1.70
CA ALA A 42 -11.99 -16.31 1.98
C ALA A 42 -11.41 -15.00 1.40
N GLY A 43 -10.39 -15.09 0.53
CA GLY A 43 -9.75 -13.91 -0.08
C GLY A 43 -8.43 -13.50 0.60
N PRO A 44 -7.90 -12.30 0.26
CA PRO A 44 -6.66 -11.77 0.80
C PRO A 44 -6.81 -11.40 2.28
N TYR A 45 -5.86 -11.77 3.13
CA TYR A 45 -5.93 -11.48 4.59
C TYR A 45 -4.73 -10.71 5.14
N ALA A 46 -3.63 -10.62 4.38
CA ALA A 46 -2.44 -9.84 4.73
C ALA A 46 -1.55 -9.65 3.50
N LEU A 47 -0.76 -8.60 3.46
CA LEU A 47 0.41 -8.46 2.60
C LEU A 47 1.50 -9.45 3.04
N ASP A 48 2.32 -9.89 2.09
CA ASP A 48 3.51 -10.66 2.45
C ASP A 48 4.60 -9.73 3.00
N TYR A 49 4.68 -9.61 4.32
CA TYR A 49 5.69 -8.79 4.98
C TYR A 49 7.12 -9.21 4.65
N ASN A 50 7.39 -10.46 4.25
CA ASN A 50 8.74 -10.82 3.81
C ASN A 50 9.15 -10.01 2.56
N VAL A 51 8.21 -9.75 1.65
CA VAL A 51 8.47 -8.94 0.46
C VAL A 51 8.58 -7.46 0.82
N VAL A 52 7.68 -6.96 1.68
CA VAL A 52 7.69 -5.57 2.18
C VAL A 52 9.03 -5.25 2.84
N LEU A 53 9.42 -6.04 3.85
CA LEU A 53 10.67 -5.84 4.60
C LEU A 53 11.88 -5.97 3.67
N ARG A 54 11.85 -6.91 2.71
CA ARG A 54 12.96 -7.09 1.75
C ARG A 54 13.21 -5.86 0.87
N ILE A 55 12.15 -5.14 0.50
CA ILE A 55 12.26 -3.88 -0.25
C ILE A 55 12.73 -2.76 0.67
N MET A 56 12.16 -2.64 1.87
CA MET A 56 12.57 -1.65 2.87
C MET A 56 14.06 -1.76 3.23
N ASP A 57 14.60 -2.97 3.31
CA ASP A 57 16.03 -3.22 3.57
C ASP A 57 16.96 -2.61 2.50
N ARG A 58 16.42 -2.23 1.33
CA ARG A 58 17.16 -1.59 0.23
C ARG A 58 16.95 -0.07 0.16
N MET A 59 16.15 0.50 1.05
CA MET A 59 15.82 1.93 1.07
C MET A 59 16.81 2.77 1.89
N GLU A 60 17.78 2.13 2.56
CA GLU A 60 18.84 2.80 3.34
C GLU A 60 18.29 3.78 4.40
N LEU A 61 17.16 3.40 5.01
CA LEU A 61 16.47 4.19 6.04
C LEU A 61 17.17 4.10 7.39
N ASP A 62 17.06 5.15 8.19
CA ASP A 62 17.36 5.04 9.61
C ASP A 62 16.31 4.20 10.35
N ARG A 63 16.57 3.89 11.62
CA ARG A 63 15.69 3.03 12.41
C ARG A 63 14.29 3.62 12.60
N GLU A 64 14.19 4.92 12.84
CA GLU A 64 12.92 5.59 13.09
C GLU A 64 12.09 5.73 11.81
N GLU A 65 12.75 6.00 10.69
CA GLU A 65 12.15 5.99 9.34
C GLU A 65 11.66 4.59 8.97
N TYR A 66 12.45 3.55 9.25
CA TYR A 66 12.07 2.16 8.99
C TYR A 66 10.82 1.75 9.79
N ASP A 67 10.83 2.02 11.10
CA ASP A 67 9.72 1.68 12.00
C ASP A 67 8.44 2.42 11.61
N ARG A 68 8.53 3.73 11.30
CA ARG A 68 7.40 4.54 10.83
C ARG A 68 6.86 4.07 9.47
N LEU A 69 7.73 3.85 8.49
CA LEU A 69 7.30 3.39 7.17
C LEU A 69 6.58 2.03 7.26
N PHE A 70 7.05 1.13 8.14
CA PHE A 70 6.38 -0.14 8.35
C PHE A 70 4.99 0.04 9.01
N GLU A 71 4.85 0.97 9.95
CA GLU A 71 3.55 1.36 10.52
C GLU A 71 2.58 1.94 9.48
N ASP A 72 3.07 2.80 8.60
CA ASP A 72 2.27 3.37 7.52
C ASP A 72 1.77 2.28 6.57
N ILE A 73 2.62 1.31 6.21
CA ILE A 73 2.22 0.16 5.39
C ILE A 73 1.15 -0.68 6.07
N ARG A 74 1.26 -0.94 7.38
CA ARG A 74 0.22 -1.66 8.14
C ARG A 74 -1.11 -0.91 8.15
N THR A 75 -1.07 0.42 8.23
CA THR A 75 -2.26 1.27 8.14
C THR A 75 -2.92 1.17 6.76
N MET A 76 -2.13 1.22 5.69
CA MET A 76 -2.63 1.07 4.32
C MET A 76 -3.17 -0.33 4.04
N GLU A 77 -2.52 -1.38 4.55
CA GLU A 77 -3.00 -2.77 4.47
C GLU A 77 -4.37 -2.92 5.13
N ALA A 78 -4.54 -2.42 6.36
CA ALA A 78 -5.81 -2.50 7.08
C ALA A 78 -6.94 -1.81 6.31
N ALA A 79 -6.69 -0.61 5.77
CA ALA A 79 -7.66 0.11 4.95
C ALA A 79 -7.99 -0.63 3.64
N ALA A 80 -7.00 -1.26 3.00
CA ALA A 80 -7.23 -2.04 1.80
C ALA A 80 -8.03 -3.33 2.07
N LEU A 81 -7.79 -4.00 3.20
CA LEU A 81 -8.57 -5.17 3.61
C LEU A 81 -10.04 -4.79 3.86
N ASP A 82 -10.29 -3.70 4.60
CA ASP A 82 -11.63 -3.17 4.84
C ASP A 82 -12.36 -2.85 3.52
N ALA A 83 -11.67 -2.18 2.59
CA ALA A 83 -12.21 -1.86 1.27
C ALA A 83 -12.50 -3.10 0.40
N MET A 84 -11.76 -4.20 0.59
CA MET A 84 -11.99 -5.48 -0.09
C MET A 84 -13.08 -6.34 0.56
N GLY A 85 -13.67 -5.88 1.68
CA GLY A 85 -14.77 -6.56 2.37
C GLY A 85 -14.31 -7.57 3.44
N ASN A 86 -13.19 -7.29 4.11
CA ASN A 86 -12.71 -8.03 5.28
C ASN A 86 -12.79 -7.22 6.58
#